data_AF-A0A133ZXN2-F1
#
_entry.id   AF-A0A133ZXN2-F1
#
_cell.length_a   1.000
_cell.length_b   1.000
_cell.length_c   1.000
_cell.angle_alpha   90.00
_cell.angle_beta   90.00
_cell.angle_gamma   90.00
#
_symmetry.space_group_name_H-M   'P 1'
#
loop_
_entity.id
_entity.type
_entity.pdbx_description
1 polymer ?
#
loop_
_entity_poly.entity_id
_entity_poly.type
_entity_poly.pdbx_seq_one_letter_code
_entity_poly.pdbx_strand_id
1 'polypeptide(L)'
;MRDKINYEFQKQASHFKSLFWTNIVVNFISLVFFTLVGRLDETSKELSILNYAIGVITLATTVTVTVAIIFGVVLFNRLLLIHYIKQERELTYLFPEGRSTIFLSKLYGLCANFLISFFPVVLLENIIYYFLYEFFGFMIPDSFGSYFKVICIVGFSVLFSLVLILISFLIGQKFQATNISIISSVIMVSIVGNFIAFLYRIPSIIIILLILISLIAVLIAIKFLVHKIRRDDVMGS
;
A
#
# COMPACT_ATOMS: atom_id res chain seq x y z
N MET A 1 1.26 -13.52 22.52
CA MET A 1 1.31 -13.10 21.10
C MET A 1 1.02 -11.61 20.94
N ARG A 2 -0.02 -11.07 21.59
CA ARG A 2 -0.40 -9.65 21.54
C ARG A 2 0.72 -8.69 21.98
N ASP A 3 1.38 -8.95 23.11
CA ASP A 3 2.45 -8.08 23.62
C ASP A 3 3.67 -8.03 22.71
N LYS A 4 3.95 -9.13 22.00
CA LYS A 4 5.04 -9.22 21.01
C LYS A 4 4.74 -8.43 19.75
N ILE A 5 3.49 -8.47 19.28
CA ILE A 5 3.03 -7.64 18.16
C ILE A 5 3.15 -6.17 18.55
N ASN A 6 2.75 -5.79 19.77
CA ASN A 6 2.86 -4.42 20.26
C ASN A 6 4.32 -3.96 20.35
N TYR A 7 5.23 -4.81 20.84
CA TYR A 7 6.66 -4.52 20.91
C TYR A 7 7.27 -4.32 19.52
N GLU A 8 7.04 -5.25 18.58
CA GLU A 8 7.54 -5.13 17.20
C GLU A 8 6.92 -3.94 16.47
N PHE A 9 5.65 -3.64 16.73
CA PHE A 9 4.98 -2.46 16.21
C PHE A 9 5.68 -1.17 16.62
N GLN A 10 5.94 -0.99 17.93
CA GLN A 10 6.63 0.19 18.46
C GLN A 10 8.07 0.30 17.94
N LYS A 11 8.79 -0.82 17.87
CA LYS A 11 10.17 -0.86 17.35
C LYS A 11 10.23 -0.41 15.88
N GLN A 12 9.31 -0.90 15.06
CA GLN A 12 9.28 -0.65 13.63
C GLN A 12 8.69 0.73 13.27
N ALA A 13 7.86 1.32 14.13
CA ALA A 13 7.21 2.62 13.90
C ALA A 13 8.20 3.74 13.53
N SER A 14 9.43 3.71 14.10
CA SER A 14 10.48 4.69 13.79
C SER A 14 10.91 4.66 12.31
N HIS A 15 10.99 3.48 11.70
CA HIS A 15 11.36 3.30 10.29
C HIS A 15 10.23 3.73 9.34
N PHE A 16 8.98 3.63 9.80
CA PHE A 16 7.80 4.02 9.03
C PHE A 16 7.54 5.53 9.05
N LYS A 17 8.18 6.31 9.95
CA LYS A 17 8.14 7.78 9.90
C LYS A 17 8.62 8.30 8.55
N SER A 18 9.64 7.69 7.96
CA SER A 18 10.12 8.07 6.62
C SER A 18 9.06 7.84 5.56
N LEU A 19 8.37 6.70 5.60
CA LEU A 19 7.29 6.36 4.65
C LEU A 19 6.09 7.29 4.82
N PHE A 20 5.75 7.65 6.06
CA PHE A 20 4.70 8.63 6.36
C PHE A 20 4.99 9.98 5.69
N TRP A 21 6.19 10.53 5.88
CA TRP A 21 6.59 11.80 5.26
C TRP A 21 6.65 11.73 3.73
N THR A 22 7.15 10.63 3.17
CA THR A 22 7.18 10.48 1.70
C THR A 22 5.77 10.43 1.11
N ASN A 23 4.82 9.78 1.79
CA ASN A 23 3.44 9.73 1.32
C ASN A 23 2.80 11.13 1.30
N ILE A 24 3.04 11.93 2.35
CA ILE A 24 2.57 13.33 2.41
C ILE A 24 3.09 14.11 1.22
N VAL A 25 4.41 14.11 1.03
CA VAL A 25 5.06 14.91 0.00
C VAL A 25 4.62 14.47 -1.40
N VAL A 26 4.59 13.17 -1.68
CA VAL A 26 4.25 12.64 -3.00
C VAL A 26 2.79 12.90 -3.33
N ASN A 27 1.87 12.65 -2.40
CA ASN A 27 0.45 12.81 -2.65
C ASN A 27 0.09 14.30 -2.81
N PHE A 28 0.62 15.17 -1.94
CA PHE A 28 0.45 16.62 -2.07
C PHE A 28 0.98 17.17 -3.40
N ILE A 29 2.23 16.83 -3.78
CA ILE A 29 2.80 17.28 -5.06
C ILE A 29 1.97 16.77 -6.24
N SER A 30 1.52 15.52 -6.19
CA SER A 30 0.71 14.93 -7.25
C SER A 30 -0.64 15.62 -7.40
N LEU A 31 -1.31 15.94 -6.28
CA LEU A 31 -2.55 16.72 -6.28
C LEU A 31 -2.35 18.07 -6.97
N VAL A 32 -1.35 18.84 -6.53
CA VAL A 32 -1.02 20.15 -7.13
C VAL A 32 -0.70 20.03 -8.62
N PHE A 33 0.11 19.04 -9.00
CA PHE A 33 0.47 18.81 -10.39
C PHE A 33 -0.74 18.52 -11.27
N PHE A 34 -1.60 17.57 -10.89
CA PHE A 34 -2.77 17.20 -11.68
C PHE A 34 -3.82 18.31 -11.70
N THR A 35 -3.96 19.11 -10.63
CA THR A 35 -4.76 20.33 -10.67
C THR A 35 -4.25 21.30 -11.74
N LEU A 36 -2.95 21.59 -11.75
CA LEU A 36 -2.36 22.54 -12.71
C LEU A 36 -2.51 22.05 -14.15
N VAL A 37 -2.20 20.78 -14.41
CA VAL A 37 -2.36 20.15 -15.72
C VAL A 37 -3.82 20.20 -16.18
N GLY A 38 -4.77 19.90 -15.28
CA GLY A 38 -6.19 19.97 -15.58
C GLY A 38 -6.66 21.35 -16.02
N ARG A 39 -6.08 22.42 -15.48
CA ARG A 39 -6.44 23.80 -15.85
C ARG A 39 -5.83 24.25 -17.17
N LEU A 40 -4.67 23.70 -17.54
CA LEU A 40 -4.00 24.03 -18.80
C LEU A 40 -4.63 23.31 -20.01
N ASP A 41 -5.38 22.23 -19.77
CA ASP A 41 -6.07 21.47 -20.82
C ASP A 41 -7.46 22.08 -21.14
N GLU A 42 -7.47 23.21 -21.86
CA GLU A 42 -8.70 23.89 -22.27
C GLU A 42 -9.47 23.16 -23.38
N THR A 43 -8.84 22.16 -24.01
CA THR A 43 -9.29 21.55 -25.28
C THR A 43 -10.41 20.50 -25.13
N SER A 44 -10.67 19.98 -23.93
CA SER A 44 -11.65 18.90 -23.72
C SER A 44 -12.40 18.98 -22.39
N LYS A 45 -13.09 20.11 -22.17
CA LYS A 45 -13.76 20.44 -20.90
C LYS A 45 -14.74 19.38 -20.37
N GLU A 46 -15.35 18.56 -21.23
CA GLU A 46 -16.37 17.58 -20.82
C GLU A 46 -15.87 16.13 -20.67
N LEU A 47 -14.69 15.76 -21.20
CA LEU A 47 -14.19 14.38 -21.21
C LEU A 47 -12.94 14.13 -20.35
N SER A 48 -12.30 15.18 -19.84
CA SER A 48 -11.06 15.04 -19.08
C SER A 48 -11.33 14.63 -17.63
N ILE A 49 -10.70 13.53 -17.19
CA ILE A 49 -10.69 13.08 -15.79
C ILE A 49 -10.17 14.16 -14.83
N LEU A 50 -9.35 15.08 -15.34
CA LEU A 50 -8.76 16.19 -14.59
C LEU A 50 -9.77 17.28 -14.25
N ASN A 51 -10.91 17.32 -14.94
CA ASN A 51 -12.02 18.21 -14.65
C ASN A 51 -12.99 17.67 -13.59
N TYR A 52 -12.60 16.64 -12.84
CA TYR A 52 -13.35 16.18 -11.68
C TYR A 52 -12.39 16.02 -10.51
N ALA A 53 -12.76 16.54 -9.33
CA ALA A 53 -11.93 16.45 -8.13
C ALA A 53 -11.59 14.99 -7.78
N ILE A 54 -12.56 14.08 -7.92
CA ILE A 54 -12.36 12.64 -7.70
C ILE A 54 -11.36 12.07 -8.70
N GLY A 55 -11.37 12.54 -9.95
CA GLY A 55 -10.42 12.12 -10.97
C GLY A 55 -8.98 12.52 -10.61
N VAL A 56 -8.77 13.78 -10.22
CA VAL A 56 -7.47 14.27 -9.72
C VAL A 56 -7.01 13.48 -8.49
N ILE A 57 -7.90 13.26 -7.53
CA ILE A 57 -7.63 12.44 -6.32
C ILE A 57 -7.22 11.01 -6.72
N THR A 58 -7.93 10.36 -7.64
CA THR A 58 -7.59 8.99 -8.06
C THR A 58 -6.24 8.90 -8.77
N LEU A 59 -5.87 9.93 -9.53
CA LEU A 59 -4.57 10.00 -10.18
C LEU A 59 -3.45 10.25 -9.18
N ALA A 60 -3.64 11.19 -8.25
CA ALA A 60 -2.68 11.44 -7.19
C ALA A 60 -2.47 10.19 -6.32
N THR A 61 -3.55 9.53 -5.88
CA THR A 61 -3.44 8.29 -5.11
C THR A 61 -2.76 7.16 -5.89
N THR A 62 -2.92 7.09 -7.21
CA THR A 62 -2.20 6.13 -8.06
C THR A 62 -0.69 6.33 -7.95
N VAL A 63 -0.20 7.57 -8.09
CA VAL A 63 1.22 7.90 -7.94
C VAL A 63 1.72 7.60 -6.53
N THR A 64 0.95 7.95 -5.51
CA THR A 64 1.34 7.69 -4.12
C THR A 64 1.42 6.19 -3.83
N VAL A 65 0.50 5.39 -4.37
CA VAL A 65 0.55 3.92 -4.25
C VAL A 65 1.80 3.34 -4.90
N THR A 66 2.21 3.81 -6.08
CA THR A 66 3.39 3.26 -6.75
C THR A 66 4.64 3.44 -5.91
N VAL A 67 4.84 4.64 -5.35
CA VAL A 67 5.96 4.95 -4.46
C VAL A 67 5.86 4.16 -3.15
N ALA A 68 4.67 4.11 -2.55
CA ALA A 68 4.45 3.40 -1.29
C ALA A 68 4.71 1.89 -1.41
N ILE A 69 4.38 1.26 -2.54
CA ILE A 69 4.66 -0.16 -2.78
C ILE A 69 6.17 -0.41 -2.86
N ILE A 70 6.89 0.36 -3.66
CA ILE A 70 8.35 0.17 -3.84
C ILE A 70 9.07 0.39 -2.51
N PHE A 71 8.76 1.48 -1.81
CA PHE A 71 9.35 1.79 -0.51
C PHE A 71 8.96 0.75 0.55
N GLY A 72 7.69 0.32 0.55
CA GLY A 72 7.18 -0.73 1.42
C GLY A 72 7.92 -2.05 1.24
N VAL A 73 8.13 -2.49 -0.01
CA VAL A 73 8.91 -3.70 -0.30
C VAL A 73 10.35 -3.59 0.17
N VAL A 74 11.00 -2.42 0.00
CA VAL A 74 12.35 -2.19 0.52
C VAL A 74 12.40 -2.31 2.05
N LEU A 75 11.43 -1.72 2.76
CA LEU A 75 11.33 -1.83 4.22
C LEU A 75 11.07 -3.28 4.68
N PHE A 76 10.12 -3.98 4.05
CA PHE A 76 9.83 -5.38 4.37
C PHE A 76 11.05 -6.26 4.12
N ASN A 77 11.81 -6.00 3.05
CA ASN A 77 13.03 -6.73 2.77
C ASN A 77 14.08 -6.48 3.85
N ARG A 78 14.32 -5.22 4.20
CA ARG A 78 15.34 -4.82 5.18
C ARG A 78 15.02 -5.34 6.58
N LEU A 79 13.77 -5.23 7.02
CA LEU A 79 13.39 -5.50 8.40
C LEU A 79 13.06 -6.98 8.64
N LEU A 80 12.72 -7.72 7.58
CA LEU A 80 12.20 -9.07 7.73
C LEU A 80 12.82 -10.06 6.73
N LEU A 81 12.86 -9.77 5.42
CA LEU A 81 13.35 -10.76 4.44
C LEU A 81 14.82 -11.17 4.65
N ILE A 82 15.71 -10.21 4.92
CA ILE A 82 17.16 -10.44 5.05
C ILE A 82 17.46 -11.53 6.10
N HIS A 83 16.76 -11.49 7.24
CA HIS A 83 16.93 -12.45 8.33
C HIS A 83 16.47 -13.88 8.01
N TYR A 84 15.65 -14.06 6.97
CA TYR A 84 15.06 -15.37 6.62
C TYR A 84 15.65 -15.95 5.33
N ILE A 85 16.71 -15.33 4.80
CA ILE A 85 17.39 -15.70 3.57
C ILE A 85 18.88 -16.00 3.86
N LYS A 86 19.46 -16.94 3.10
CA LYS A 86 20.90 -17.29 3.14
C LYS A 86 21.37 -17.64 4.56
N GLN A 87 22.63 -17.31 4.91
CA GLN A 87 23.29 -17.67 6.16
C GLN A 87 22.62 -17.08 7.42
N GLU A 88 21.90 -15.97 7.32
CA GLU A 88 21.16 -15.41 8.46
C GLU A 88 19.97 -16.27 8.90
N ARG A 89 19.49 -17.16 8.00
CA ARG A 89 18.47 -18.16 8.34
C ARG A 89 18.93 -19.08 9.48
N GLU A 90 20.22 -19.42 9.53
CA GLU A 90 20.79 -20.33 10.54
C GLU A 90 20.72 -19.75 11.95
N LEU A 91 20.98 -18.43 12.08
CA LEU A 91 20.84 -17.70 13.34
C LEU A 91 19.38 -17.68 13.85
N THR A 92 18.42 -17.87 12.95
CA THR A 92 16.99 -17.86 13.30
C THR A 92 16.54 -19.18 13.96
N TYR A 93 17.34 -20.27 13.85
CA TYR A 93 17.08 -21.54 14.54
C TYR A 93 17.43 -21.50 16.03
N LEU A 94 18.25 -20.53 16.45
CA LEU A 94 18.64 -20.35 17.86
C LEU A 94 17.55 -19.65 18.69
N PHE A 95 16.44 -19.24 18.08
CA PHE A 95 15.38 -18.57 18.81
C PHE A 95 14.55 -19.57 19.65
N PRO A 96 14.42 -19.33 20.97
CA PRO A 96 13.82 -20.29 21.91
C PRO A 96 12.30 -20.50 21.72
N GLU A 97 11.63 -19.67 20.91
CA GLU A 97 10.16 -19.65 20.78
C GLU A 97 9.65 -20.09 19.39
N GLY A 98 10.55 -20.60 18.54
CA GLY A 98 10.22 -21.09 17.20
C GLY A 98 10.15 -19.99 16.12
N ARG A 99 10.75 -20.27 14.96
CA ARG A 99 10.94 -19.33 13.85
C ARG A 99 9.64 -18.75 13.27
N SER A 100 8.59 -19.55 13.19
CA SER A 100 7.30 -19.16 12.58
C SER A 100 6.50 -18.17 13.43
N THR A 101 6.63 -18.19 14.76
CA THR A 101 5.87 -17.31 15.66
C THR A 101 6.44 -15.89 15.64
N ILE A 102 7.77 -15.75 15.65
CA ILE A 102 8.50 -14.49 15.54
C ILE A 102 8.29 -13.85 14.15
N PHE A 103 8.31 -14.67 13.10
CA PHE A 103 8.03 -14.20 11.75
C PHE A 103 6.64 -13.57 11.67
N LEU A 104 5.63 -14.26 12.22
CA LEU A 104 4.25 -13.80 12.23
C LEU A 104 4.09 -12.48 12.98
N SER A 105 4.68 -12.35 14.17
CA SER A 105 4.57 -11.10 14.94
C SER A 105 5.21 -9.92 14.20
N LYS A 106 6.37 -10.13 13.57
CA LYS A 106 7.03 -9.08 12.76
C LYS A 106 6.22 -8.72 11.53
N LEU A 107 5.68 -9.71 10.82
CA LEU A 107 4.86 -9.49 9.62
C LEU A 107 3.61 -8.68 9.95
N TYR A 108 2.89 -9.03 11.02
CA TYR A 108 1.72 -8.25 11.46
C TYR A 108 2.11 -6.83 11.90
N GLY A 109 3.22 -6.65 12.60
CA GLY A 109 3.75 -5.34 12.96
C GLY A 109 4.04 -4.46 11.74
N LEU A 110 4.69 -5.02 10.72
CA LEU A 110 5.00 -4.32 9.46
C LEU A 110 3.73 -3.95 8.70
N CYS A 111 2.78 -4.88 8.56
CA CYS A 111 1.50 -4.63 7.91
C CYS A 111 0.71 -3.53 8.63
N ALA A 112 0.62 -3.58 9.96
CA ALA A 112 -0.08 -2.56 10.75
C ALA A 112 0.57 -1.18 10.63
N ASN A 113 1.91 -1.11 10.71
CA ASN A 113 2.65 0.13 10.54
C ASN A 113 2.47 0.73 9.13
N PHE A 114 2.43 -0.12 8.10
CA PHE A 114 2.15 0.32 6.73
C PHE A 114 0.75 0.93 6.62
N LEU A 115 -0.28 0.24 7.13
CA LEU A 115 -1.66 0.74 7.11
C LEU A 115 -1.79 2.09 7.82
N ILE A 116 -1.21 2.23 9.02
CA ILE A 116 -1.25 3.46 9.81
C ILE A 116 -0.44 4.59 9.15
N SER A 117 0.60 4.27 8.39
CA SER A 117 1.43 5.29 7.73
C SER A 117 0.86 5.74 6.38
N PHE A 118 -0.04 4.96 5.78
CA PHE A 118 -0.56 5.22 4.44
C PHE A 118 -2.03 5.68 4.46
N PHE A 119 -2.91 4.96 5.13
CA PHE A 119 -4.35 5.24 5.13
C PHE A 119 -4.71 6.65 5.64
N PRO A 120 -4.29 7.09 6.84
CA PRO A 120 -4.71 8.39 7.36
C PRO A 120 -4.12 9.55 6.57
N VAL A 121 -2.88 9.41 6.08
CA VAL A 121 -2.21 10.45 5.27
C VAL A 121 -3.01 10.72 4.00
N VAL A 122 -3.21 9.68 3.20
CA VAL A 122 -3.87 9.81 1.90
C VAL A 122 -5.33 10.21 2.08
N LEU A 123 -6.01 9.70 3.10
CA LEU A 123 -7.40 10.07 3.40
C LEU A 123 -7.52 11.54 3.78
N LEU A 124 -6.70 12.03 4.72
CA LEU A 124 -6.76 13.41 5.19
C LEU A 124 -6.43 14.40 4.07
N GLU A 125 -5.36 14.16 3.31
CA GLU A 125 -4.99 15.06 2.21
C GLU A 125 -6.04 15.12 1.12
N ASN A 126 -6.63 13.98 0.74
CA ASN A 126 -7.68 13.96 -0.27
C ASN A 126 -8.97 14.64 0.21
N ILE A 127 -9.31 14.51 1.49
CA ILE A 127 -10.45 15.22 2.08
C ILE A 127 -10.18 16.72 2.12
N ILE A 128 -9.01 17.15 2.60
CA ILE A 128 -8.60 18.57 2.62
C ILE A 128 -8.62 19.14 1.21
N TYR A 129 -8.02 18.43 0.25
CA TYR A 129 -8.00 18.83 -1.15
C TYR A 129 -9.41 19.01 -1.70
N TYR A 130 -10.31 18.04 -1.46
CA TYR A 130 -11.70 18.12 -1.91
C TYR A 130 -12.39 19.38 -1.36
N PHE A 131 -12.26 19.66 -0.06
CA PHE A 131 -12.85 20.86 0.57
C PHE A 131 -12.26 22.16 0.03
N LEU A 132 -10.94 22.23 -0.17
CA LEU A 132 -10.30 23.39 -0.77
C LEU A 132 -10.81 23.61 -2.19
N TYR A 133 -10.93 22.53 -2.97
CA TYR A 133 -11.39 22.59 -4.35
C TYR A 133 -12.85 23.06 -4.48
N GLU A 134 -13.72 22.62 -3.55
CA GLU A 134 -15.11 23.09 -3.44
C GLU A 134 -15.18 24.57 -3.00
N PHE A 135 -14.40 24.96 -1.99
CA PHE A 135 -14.37 26.34 -1.49
C PHE A 135 -13.93 27.37 -2.53
N PHE A 136 -12.94 27.03 -3.36
CA PHE A 136 -12.46 27.93 -4.42
C PHE A 136 -13.35 27.96 -5.67
N GLY A 137 -14.45 27.20 -5.71
CA GLY A 137 -15.40 27.21 -6.83
C GLY A 137 -14.80 26.69 -8.14
N PHE A 138 -13.77 25.83 -8.07
CA PHE A 138 -13.09 25.32 -9.25
C PHE A 138 -13.86 24.20 -9.97
N MET A 139 -15.10 23.86 -9.55
CA MET A 139 -15.86 22.69 -10.02
C MET A 139 -17.40 22.85 -10.02
N ILE A 140 -18.04 21.95 -10.77
CA ILE A 140 -19.48 21.64 -10.71
C ILE A 140 -19.78 20.92 -9.37
N PRO A 141 -20.81 21.30 -8.60
CA PRO A 141 -21.12 20.67 -7.32
C PRO A 141 -21.43 19.18 -7.49
N ASP A 142 -20.68 18.33 -6.80
CA ASP A 142 -20.97 16.89 -6.70
C ASP A 142 -21.66 16.58 -5.37
N SER A 143 -22.62 15.65 -5.43
CA SER A 143 -23.43 15.22 -4.28
C SER A 143 -22.59 14.58 -3.15
N PHE A 144 -23.13 14.52 -1.93
CA PHE A 144 -22.54 13.82 -0.77
C PHE A 144 -22.02 12.39 -1.04
N GLY A 145 -22.49 11.71 -2.10
CA GLY A 145 -21.98 10.40 -2.52
C GLY A 145 -20.52 10.40 -2.99
N SER A 146 -19.96 11.57 -3.35
CA SER A 146 -18.56 11.73 -3.76
C SER A 146 -17.58 11.48 -2.60
N TYR A 147 -17.89 11.94 -1.39
CA TYR A 147 -17.07 11.73 -0.19
C TYR A 147 -16.92 10.26 0.13
N PHE A 148 -18.04 9.53 0.10
CA PHE A 148 -18.03 8.09 0.34
C PHE A 148 -17.17 7.37 -0.70
N LYS A 149 -17.25 7.79 -1.96
CA LYS A 149 -16.42 7.24 -3.03
C LYS A 149 -14.92 7.47 -2.81
N VAL A 150 -14.51 8.66 -2.35
CA VAL A 150 -13.11 8.95 -2.00
C VAL A 150 -12.62 8.02 -0.89
N ILE A 151 -13.41 7.82 0.18
CA ILE A 151 -13.06 6.91 1.27
C ILE A 151 -12.89 5.48 0.74
N CYS A 152 -13.80 5.00 -0.12
CA CYS A 152 -13.70 3.69 -0.75
C CYS A 152 -12.44 3.55 -1.62
N ILE A 153 -12.10 4.56 -2.43
CA ILE A 153 -10.90 4.56 -3.27
C ILE A 153 -9.65 4.45 -2.41
N VAL A 154 -9.53 5.29 -1.37
CA VAL A 154 -8.38 5.26 -0.46
C VAL A 154 -8.29 3.92 0.26
N GLY A 155 -9.40 3.41 0.80
CA GLY A 155 -9.45 2.12 1.47
C GLY A 155 -9.01 0.95 0.57
N PHE A 156 -9.51 0.92 -0.67
CA PHE A 156 -9.07 -0.06 -1.66
C PHE A 156 -7.57 0.08 -1.97
N SER A 157 -7.11 1.30 -2.26
CA SER A 157 -5.72 1.57 -2.65
C SER A 157 -4.70 1.09 -1.61
N VAL A 158 -5.03 1.27 -0.32
CA VAL A 158 -4.21 0.85 0.81
C VAL A 158 -4.13 -0.67 0.91
N LEU A 159 -5.27 -1.37 0.87
CA LEU A 159 -5.27 -2.82 0.93
C LEU A 159 -4.63 -3.44 -0.30
N PHE A 160 -4.90 -2.88 -1.47
CA PHE A 160 -4.33 -3.34 -2.73
C PHE A 160 -2.80 -3.20 -2.74
N SER A 161 -2.27 -2.07 -2.25
CA SER A 161 -0.82 -1.89 -2.11
C SER A 161 -0.20 -2.93 -1.16
N LEU A 162 -0.88 -3.27 -0.06
CA LEU A 162 -0.42 -4.29 0.87
C LEU A 162 -0.39 -5.68 0.22
N VAL A 163 -1.39 -6.04 -0.58
CA VAL A 163 -1.39 -7.29 -1.37
C VAL A 163 -0.17 -7.35 -2.28
N LEU A 164 0.13 -6.29 -3.02
CA LEU A 164 1.27 -6.25 -3.94
C LEU A 164 2.61 -6.34 -3.22
N ILE A 165 2.75 -5.71 -2.04
CA ILE A 165 3.93 -5.83 -1.19
C ILE A 165 4.12 -7.30 -0.75
N LEU A 166 3.06 -7.94 -0.25
CA LEU A 166 3.13 -9.33 0.22
C LEU A 166 3.44 -10.32 -0.91
N ILE A 167 2.89 -10.13 -2.11
CA ILE A 167 3.20 -10.97 -3.27
C ILE A 167 4.66 -10.79 -3.72
N SER A 168 5.14 -9.54 -3.77
CA SER A 168 6.54 -9.26 -4.12
C SER A 168 7.49 -9.87 -3.11
N PHE A 169 7.14 -9.78 -1.82
CA PHE A 169 7.88 -10.40 -0.73
C PHE A 169 7.89 -11.94 -0.84
N LEU A 170 6.76 -12.56 -1.18
CA LEU A 170 6.66 -14.01 -1.44
C LEU A 170 7.62 -14.50 -2.53
N ILE A 171 7.71 -13.71 -3.61
CA ILE A 171 8.62 -13.96 -4.73
C ILE A 171 10.07 -13.82 -4.25
N GLY A 172 10.41 -12.75 -3.53
CA GLY A 172 11.73 -12.56 -2.90
C GLY A 172 12.16 -13.73 -2.03
N GLN A 173 11.25 -14.23 -1.19
CA GLN A 173 11.50 -15.39 -0.34
C GLN A 173 11.68 -16.67 -1.17
N LYS A 174 11.02 -16.81 -2.33
CA LYS A 174 11.13 -18.02 -3.18
C LYS A 174 12.49 -18.11 -3.84
N PHE A 175 13.00 -16.97 -4.30
CA PHE A 175 14.29 -16.90 -4.98
C PHE A 175 15.45 -16.58 -4.04
N GLN A 176 15.22 -16.47 -2.73
CA GLN A 176 16.26 -16.20 -1.74
C GLN A 176 17.08 -14.93 -2.07
N ALA A 177 16.41 -13.91 -2.62
CA ALA A 177 17.05 -12.64 -2.99
C ALA A 177 16.13 -11.43 -2.76
N THR A 178 16.68 -10.42 -2.08
CA THR A 178 16.04 -9.12 -1.85
C THR A 178 15.85 -8.33 -3.15
N ASN A 179 16.83 -8.39 -4.05
CA ASN A 179 16.77 -7.66 -5.33
C ASN A 179 15.61 -8.15 -6.21
N ILE A 180 15.33 -9.46 -6.21
CA ILE A 180 14.23 -10.04 -7.00
C ILE A 180 12.87 -9.58 -6.45
N SER A 181 12.73 -9.41 -5.13
CA SER A 181 11.54 -8.83 -4.50
C SER A 181 11.27 -7.40 -4.98
N ILE A 182 12.32 -6.56 -5.03
CA ILE A 182 12.21 -5.16 -5.48
C ILE A 182 11.85 -5.11 -6.97
N ILE A 183 12.56 -5.87 -7.82
CA ILE A 183 12.29 -5.92 -9.27
C ILE A 183 10.84 -6.38 -9.52
N SER A 184 10.40 -7.41 -8.81
CA SER A 184 9.01 -7.89 -8.90
C SER A 184 8.00 -6.81 -8.55
N SER A 185 8.27 -5.99 -7.54
CA SER A 185 7.37 -4.90 -7.14
C SER A 185 7.24 -3.85 -8.25
N VAL A 186 8.34 -3.48 -8.91
CA VAL A 186 8.33 -2.52 -10.02
C VAL A 186 7.53 -3.06 -11.20
N ILE A 187 7.71 -4.34 -11.55
CA ILE A 187 6.95 -4.99 -12.63
C ILE A 187 5.45 -5.00 -12.30
N MET A 188 5.08 -5.42 -11.08
CA MET A 188 3.67 -5.49 -10.66
C MET A 188 3.00 -4.12 -10.64
N VAL A 189 3.70 -3.10 -10.14
CA VAL A 189 3.22 -1.72 -10.15
C VAL A 189 3.05 -1.19 -11.57
N SER A 190 3.95 -1.54 -12.49
CA SER A 190 3.84 -1.11 -13.90
C SER A 190 2.63 -1.73 -14.60
N ILE A 191 2.30 -2.99 -14.29
CA ILE A 191 1.16 -3.70 -14.88
C ILE A 191 -0.17 -3.19 -14.29
N VAL A 192 -0.23 -2.99 -12.96
CA VAL A 192 -1.51 -2.78 -12.27
C VAL A 192 -1.70 -1.34 -11.75
N GLY A 193 -0.70 -0.46 -11.87
CA GLY A 193 -0.77 0.91 -11.34
C GLY A 193 -1.98 1.70 -11.83
N ASN A 194 -2.27 1.63 -13.14
CA ASN A 194 -3.41 2.33 -13.73
C ASN A 194 -4.78 1.81 -13.30
N PHE A 195 -4.85 0.66 -12.63
CA PHE A 195 -6.10 0.11 -12.12
C PHE A 195 -6.73 1.03 -11.06
N ILE A 196 -5.93 1.74 -10.27
CA ILE A 196 -6.43 2.67 -9.26
C ILE A 196 -7.09 3.88 -9.91
N ALA A 197 -6.47 4.45 -10.96
CA ALA A 197 -7.08 5.53 -11.73
C ALA A 197 -8.41 5.12 -12.37
N PHE A 198 -8.54 3.85 -12.77
CA PHE A 198 -9.78 3.32 -13.34
C PHE A 198 -10.96 3.31 -12.34
N LEU A 199 -10.69 3.28 -11.03
CA LEU A 199 -11.73 3.31 -9.99
C LEU A 199 -12.60 4.57 -10.04
N TYR A 200 -12.09 5.67 -10.62
CA TYR A 200 -12.87 6.88 -10.86
C TYR A 200 -14.16 6.60 -11.64
N ARG A 201 -14.13 5.67 -12.61
CA ARG A 201 -15.29 5.37 -13.47
C ARG A 201 -16.22 4.30 -12.90
N ILE A 202 -15.76 3.59 -11.88
CA ILE A 202 -16.48 2.46 -11.29
C ILE A 202 -17.47 2.95 -10.20
N PRO A 203 -18.68 2.36 -10.09
CA PRO A 203 -19.61 2.66 -9.00
C PRO A 203 -19.09 2.16 -7.64
N SER A 204 -19.40 2.90 -6.57
CA SER A 204 -18.86 2.64 -5.22
C SER A 204 -19.14 1.23 -4.68
N ILE A 205 -20.26 0.61 -5.06
CA ILE A 205 -20.61 -0.78 -4.66
C ILE A 205 -19.56 -1.78 -5.15
N ILE A 206 -19.08 -1.62 -6.38
CA ILE A 206 -18.05 -2.51 -6.94
C ILE A 206 -16.70 -2.26 -6.23
N ILE A 207 -16.39 -1.02 -5.85
CA ILE A 207 -15.19 -0.70 -5.07
C ILE A 207 -15.22 -1.40 -3.70
N ILE A 208 -16.38 -1.47 -3.03
CA ILE A 208 -16.55 -2.21 -1.78
C ILE A 208 -16.30 -3.70 -1.97
N LEU A 209 -16.82 -4.30 -3.06
CA LEU A 209 -16.54 -5.70 -3.38
C LEU A 209 -15.04 -5.93 -3.60
N LEU A 210 -14.36 -5.03 -4.30
CA LEU A 210 -12.91 -5.08 -4.50
C LEU A 210 -12.13 -4.95 -3.18
N ILE A 211 -12.59 -4.13 -2.24
CA ILE A 211 -12.04 -4.06 -0.88
C ILE A 211 -12.13 -5.42 -0.19
N LEU A 212 -13.31 -6.06 -0.21
CA LEU A 212 -13.49 -7.39 0.40
C LEU A 212 -12.57 -8.44 -0.24
N ILE A 213 -12.48 -8.45 -1.57
CA ILE A 213 -11.58 -9.35 -2.30
C ILE A 213 -10.11 -9.08 -1.91
N SER A 214 -9.69 -7.82 -1.81
CA SER A 214 -8.33 -7.46 -1.41
C SER A 214 -8.01 -7.91 0.01
N LEU A 215 -8.97 -7.82 0.94
CA LEU A 215 -8.82 -8.27 2.32
C LEU A 215 -8.63 -9.80 2.38
N ILE A 216 -9.43 -10.55 1.62
CA ILE A 216 -9.26 -12.00 1.47
C ILE A 216 -7.89 -12.33 0.88
N ALA A 217 -7.45 -11.59 -0.15
CA ALA A 217 -6.15 -11.78 -0.77
C ALA A 217 -4.99 -11.55 0.22
N VAL A 218 -5.07 -10.52 1.08
CA VAL A 218 -4.09 -10.30 2.16
C VAL A 218 -4.03 -11.51 3.10
N LEU A 219 -5.18 -12.02 3.55
CA LEU A 219 -5.23 -13.17 4.45
C LEU A 219 -4.63 -14.43 3.81
N ILE A 220 -4.90 -14.66 2.52
CA ILE A 220 -4.33 -15.77 1.76
C ILE A 220 -2.81 -15.62 1.62
N ALA A 221 -2.33 -14.42 1.28
CA ALA A 221 -0.90 -14.16 1.13
C ALA A 221 -0.14 -14.39 2.44
N ILE A 222 -0.69 -13.93 3.57
CA ILE A 222 -0.13 -14.18 4.90
C ILE A 222 -0.10 -15.69 5.20
N LYS A 223 -1.20 -16.41 4.96
CA LYS A 223 -1.23 -17.87 5.17
C LYS A 223 -0.16 -18.60 4.35
N PHE A 224 0.03 -18.21 3.09
CA PHE A 224 1.02 -18.82 2.22
C PHE A 224 2.46 -18.54 2.68
N LEU A 225 2.73 -17.31 3.13
CA LEU A 225 4.02 -16.92 3.73
C LEU A 225 4.37 -17.80 4.94
N VAL A 226 3.41 -17.97 5.84
CA VAL A 226 3.59 -18.78 7.06
C VAL A 226 3.78 -20.24 6.73
N HIS A 227 2.96 -20.78 5.82
CA HIS A 227 3.04 -22.19 5.43
C HIS A 227 4.41 -22.54 4.87
N LYS A 228 4.97 -21.65 4.04
CA LYS A 228 6.30 -21.84 3.46
C LYS A 228 7.40 -21.90 4.53
N ILE A 229 7.33 -21.03 5.54
CA ILE A 229 8.32 -21.03 6.63
C ILE A 229 8.20 -22.30 7.47
N ARG A 230 6.99 -22.75 7.75
CA ARG A 230 6.78 -24.03 8.46
C ARG A 230 7.32 -25.22 7.68
N ARG A 231 7.16 -25.23 6.35
CA ARG A 231 7.70 -26.31 5.49
C ARG A 231 9.23 -26.30 5.46
N ASP A 232 9.82 -25.12 5.46
CA ASP A 232 11.25 -24.90 5.57
C ASP A 232 11.83 -25.36 6.92
N ASP A 233 11.01 -25.40 7.99
CA ASP A 233 11.41 -25.88 9.31
C ASP A 233 11.39 -27.42 9.41
N VAL A 234 10.55 -28.12 8.62
CA VAL A 234 10.40 -29.60 8.66
C VAL A 234 11.44 -30.33 7.81
N MET A 235 12.01 -29.71 6.77
CA MET A 235 13.05 -30.34 5.92
C MET A 235 14.48 -30.20 6.47
N GLY A 236 14.65 -29.62 7.66
CA GLY A 236 15.94 -29.45 8.33
C GLY A 236 16.14 -30.34 9.56
N SER A 237 15.24 -31.30 9.82
CA SER A 237 15.34 -32.30 10.89
C SER A 237 15.69 -33.66 10.33
#